data_AF-A0A8X7V8C9-F1
#
_entry.id   AF-A0A8X7V8C9-F1
#
_cell.length_a   1.000
_cell.length_b   1.000
_cell.length_c   1.000
_cell.angle_alpha   90.00
_cell.angle_beta   90.00
_cell.angle_gamma   90.00
#
_symmetry.space_group_name_H-M   'P 1'
#
loop_
_entity.id
_entity.type
_entity.pdbx_description
1 polymer ?
#
loop_
_entity_poly.entity_id
_entity_poly.type
_entity_poly.pdbx_seq_one_letter_code
_entity_poly.pdbx_strand_id
1 'polypeptide(L)'
;MAASTAITAVAHGASHLIPSRTAFAISSGRLSSLSQSRTLNLSHLQRRANAPSSRRRVVVRAARIESGGVKLGARAPDFELPEPLTGNVWRLDDFELYPCLLVMFICNHCPFVIHLKKDIVKLSNFYMKKGLAVVAISSNSVVTHPQDGPEFMAEDAKMFKYPFPYLYDESQEVAKEFGAVCTPEFFLYKKDGRRPFELVYHGQFDDSRPSNNTPVTGRDLCLAIDLTLSCQPIPTNQKPSVGCSIKWHPVAES
;
A
#
# COMPACT_ATOMS: atom_id res chain seq x y z
N MET A 1 5.09 -40.32 -41.85
CA MET A 1 4.22 -40.19 -43.04
C MET A 1 2.99 -39.38 -42.64
N ALA A 2 2.58 -38.46 -43.53
CA ALA A 2 1.48 -37.47 -43.45
C ALA A 2 1.68 -36.31 -42.43
N ALA A 3 2.18 -35.12 -42.81
CA ALA A 3 1.64 -34.04 -43.68
C ALA A 3 0.57 -33.19 -42.95
N SER A 4 0.93 -31.98 -42.48
CA SER A 4 0.71 -30.65 -43.10
C SER A 4 -0.77 -30.22 -43.02
N THR A 5 -1.13 -29.03 -42.52
CA THR A 5 -1.07 -27.78 -43.31
C THR A 5 -1.31 -26.57 -42.40
N ALA A 6 -0.49 -25.53 -42.56
CA ALA A 6 -0.70 -24.18 -42.02
C ALA A 6 -1.53 -23.33 -43.00
N ILE A 7 -2.36 -22.43 -42.49
CA ILE A 7 -3.03 -21.39 -43.29
C ILE A 7 -2.68 -20.01 -42.73
N THR A 8 -2.06 -19.22 -43.60
CA THR A 8 -1.75 -17.79 -43.47
C THR A 8 -2.69 -17.02 -44.39
N ALA A 9 -3.22 -15.87 -43.95
CA ALA A 9 -3.58 -14.69 -44.77
C ALA A 9 -4.47 -13.72 -43.96
N VAL A 10 -4.57 -12.40 -44.16
CA VAL A 10 -3.82 -11.30 -44.79
C VAL A 10 -4.55 -10.04 -44.26
N ALA A 11 -3.83 -8.95 -44.00
CA ALA A 11 -4.38 -7.64 -43.63
C ALA A 11 -4.93 -6.86 -44.84
N HIS A 12 -5.99 -6.06 -44.65
CA HIS A 12 -6.39 -4.93 -45.52
C HIS A 12 -6.87 -3.75 -44.66
N GLY A 13 -6.52 -2.53 -45.07
CA GLY A 13 -6.69 -1.30 -44.30
C GLY A 13 -7.70 -0.30 -44.86
N ALA A 14 -7.43 0.97 -44.54
CA ALA A 14 -7.93 2.25 -45.07
C ALA A 14 -9.21 2.87 -44.47
N SER A 15 -8.96 3.89 -43.62
CA SER A 15 -9.40 5.29 -43.69
C SER A 15 -10.77 5.69 -44.26
N HIS A 16 -11.54 6.50 -43.51
CA HIS A 16 -12.32 7.62 -44.05
C HIS A 16 -12.55 8.75 -43.02
N LEU A 17 -12.31 9.97 -43.48
CA LEU A 17 -12.61 11.28 -42.88
C LEU A 17 -14.10 11.64 -43.01
N ILE A 18 -14.62 12.53 -42.16
CA ILE A 18 -15.54 13.66 -42.50
C ILE A 18 -15.61 14.64 -41.30
N PRO A 19 -15.64 15.97 -41.53
CA PRO A 19 -15.73 17.01 -40.49
C PRO A 19 -17.16 17.53 -40.29
N SER A 20 -17.37 18.46 -39.34
CA SER A 20 -18.10 19.75 -39.49
C SER A 20 -18.79 20.22 -38.19
N ARG A 21 -18.48 21.43 -37.72
CA ARG A 21 -19.38 22.60 -37.65
C ARG A 21 -18.98 23.60 -36.55
N THR A 22 -18.69 24.79 -37.02
CA THR A 22 -18.62 26.10 -36.34
C THR A 22 -19.98 26.56 -35.83
N ALA A 23 -20.01 27.32 -34.73
CA ALA A 23 -20.91 28.46 -34.57
C ALA A 23 -20.38 29.46 -33.52
N PHE A 24 -20.51 30.73 -33.89
CA PHE A 24 -20.06 31.97 -33.27
C PHE A 24 -21.08 32.53 -32.26
N ALA A 25 -20.75 33.72 -31.72
CA ALA A 25 -21.67 34.82 -31.36
C ALA A 25 -22.06 34.85 -29.84
N ILE A 26 -22.12 35.96 -29.08
CA ILE A 26 -22.10 37.41 -29.32
C ILE A 26 -21.63 38.12 -28.04
N SER A 27 -20.88 39.21 -28.22
CA SER A 27 -20.62 40.28 -27.24
C SER A 27 -21.61 41.42 -27.43
N SER A 28 -22.18 41.93 -26.34
CA SER A 28 -22.73 43.29 -26.18
C SER A 28 -23.07 43.44 -24.68
N GLY A 29 -22.78 44.50 -23.94
CA GLY A 29 -22.45 45.89 -24.25
C GLY A 29 -23.39 46.76 -23.41
N ARG A 30 -22.86 47.66 -22.56
CA ARG A 30 -23.27 49.08 -22.41
C ARG A 30 -22.73 49.73 -21.12
N LEU A 31 -22.18 50.91 -21.33
CA LEU A 31 -21.88 51.95 -20.35
C LEU A 31 -23.07 52.92 -20.20
N SER A 32 -23.19 53.50 -19.00
CA SER A 32 -23.76 54.83 -18.68
C SER A 32 -23.36 55.13 -17.24
N SER A 33 -22.45 56.07 -16.90
CA SER A 33 -22.61 57.54 -16.81
C SER A 33 -23.96 57.96 -16.16
N LEU A 34 -24.08 58.87 -15.20
CA LEU A 34 -23.25 59.93 -14.61
C LEU A 34 -23.97 60.45 -13.33
N SER A 35 -23.26 61.26 -12.53
CA SER A 35 -23.79 62.38 -11.71
C SER A 35 -24.33 62.08 -10.29
N GLN A 36 -23.51 62.32 -9.25
CA GLN A 36 -23.45 63.50 -8.35
C GLN A 36 -24.33 63.39 -7.09
N SER A 37 -23.70 63.40 -5.90
CA SER A 37 -23.78 64.54 -4.95
C SER A 37 -23.32 64.12 -3.54
N ARG A 38 -22.62 65.05 -2.90
CA ARG A 38 -22.00 64.97 -1.57
C ARG A 38 -23.05 64.87 -0.45
N THR A 39 -22.72 64.20 0.65
CA THR A 39 -22.83 64.75 2.02
C THR A 39 -22.10 63.86 3.03
N LEU A 40 -21.49 64.53 3.99
CA LEU A 40 -20.62 64.01 5.04
C LEU A 40 -21.36 63.04 5.98
N ASN A 41 -20.72 61.95 6.36
CA ASN A 41 -21.20 61.15 7.49
C ASN A 41 -20.05 60.89 8.48
N LEU A 42 -20.19 61.50 9.64
CA LEU A 42 -19.30 61.44 10.78
C LEU A 42 -19.71 60.22 11.63
N SER A 43 -18.96 59.13 11.56
CA SER A 43 -18.93 58.14 12.66
C SER A 43 -17.66 57.31 12.60
N HIS A 44 -16.65 57.80 13.32
CA HIS A 44 -15.65 56.96 13.94
C HIS A 44 -16.36 55.96 14.85
N LEU A 45 -16.43 54.70 14.42
CA LEU A 45 -16.51 53.52 15.29
C LEU A 45 -16.02 52.36 14.43
N GLN A 46 -14.69 52.19 14.38
CA GLN A 46 -14.05 50.97 13.90
C GLN A 46 -14.53 49.79 14.76
N ARG A 47 -15.63 49.15 14.34
CA ARG A 47 -15.90 47.77 14.71
C ARG A 47 -14.86 46.93 13.98
N ARG A 48 -13.75 46.63 14.68
CA ARG A 48 -12.91 45.48 14.33
C ARG A 48 -13.82 44.26 14.38
N ALA A 49 -14.30 43.83 13.22
CA ALA A 49 -14.90 42.52 13.06
C ALA A 49 -13.83 41.51 13.47
N ASN A 50 -14.10 40.76 14.54
CA ASN A 50 -13.30 39.60 14.92
C ASN A 50 -13.24 38.66 13.71
N ALA A 51 -12.07 38.61 13.06
CA ALA A 51 -11.79 37.59 12.08
C ALA A 51 -11.96 36.22 12.75
N PRO A 52 -12.62 35.25 12.11
CA PRO A 52 -12.74 33.92 12.68
C PRO A 52 -11.32 33.35 12.83
N SER A 53 -10.91 33.10 14.08
CA SER A 53 -9.65 32.45 14.38
C SER A 53 -9.63 31.13 13.61
N SER A 54 -8.72 30.99 12.64
CA SER A 54 -8.56 29.73 11.93
C SER A 54 -8.23 28.68 12.98
N ARG A 55 -9.18 27.78 13.25
CA ARG A 55 -8.90 26.57 14.02
C ARG A 55 -7.85 25.83 13.20
N ARG A 56 -6.58 25.96 13.58
CA ARG A 56 -5.52 25.10 13.07
C ARG A 56 -6.00 23.68 13.34
N ARG A 57 -6.37 22.99 12.27
CA ARG A 57 -6.65 21.55 12.30
C ARG A 57 -5.34 20.92 12.75
N VAL A 58 -5.27 20.52 14.02
CA VAL A 58 -4.14 19.77 14.55
C VAL A 58 -4.19 18.43 13.85
N VAL A 59 -3.46 18.31 12.74
CA VAL A 59 -3.21 17.03 12.10
C VAL A 59 -2.22 16.34 13.02
N VAL A 60 -2.72 15.45 13.87
CA VAL A 60 -1.88 14.49 14.60
C VAL A 60 -1.19 13.67 13.51
N ARG A 61 0.04 14.06 13.15
CA ARG A 61 0.89 13.26 12.28
C ARG A 61 1.27 12.05 13.11
N ALA A 62 0.67 10.89 12.82
CA ALA A 62 1.12 9.63 13.39
C ALA A 62 2.65 9.56 13.26
N ALA A 63 3.34 9.32 14.37
CA ALA A 63 4.79 9.20 14.38
C ALA A 63 5.19 8.10 13.39
N ARG A 64 6.14 8.44 12.51
CA ARG A 64 6.70 7.51 11.52
C ARG A 64 7.78 6.72 12.24
N ILE A 65 7.84 5.42 12.00
CA ILE A 65 8.88 4.54 12.51
C ILE A 65 9.50 3.78 11.35
N GLU A 66 10.80 3.53 11.45
CA GLU A 66 11.53 2.69 10.52
C GLU A 66 11.58 1.26 11.06
N SER A 67 11.55 0.27 10.16
CA SER A 67 11.70 -1.14 10.56
C SER A 67 13.02 -1.36 11.30
N GLY A 68 12.99 -2.20 12.34
CA GLY A 68 14.16 -2.54 13.13
C GLY A 68 15.16 -3.44 12.40
N GLY A 69 16.35 -3.62 12.99
CA GLY A 69 17.36 -4.53 12.45
C GLY A 69 17.09 -5.98 12.84
N VAL A 70 16.33 -6.72 12.03
CA VAL A 70 16.21 -8.18 12.15
C VAL A 70 17.39 -8.84 11.45
N LYS A 71 17.93 -9.90 12.06
CA LYS A 71 19.13 -10.59 11.57
C LYS A 71 18.80 -11.41 10.31
N LEU A 72 19.48 -11.13 9.20
CA LEU A 72 19.44 -11.99 8.01
C LEU A 72 19.87 -13.42 8.35
N GLY A 73 19.22 -14.41 7.73
CA GLY A 73 19.35 -15.83 8.04
C GLY A 73 18.56 -16.29 9.26
N ALA A 74 17.84 -15.41 9.96
CA ALA A 74 16.90 -15.82 10.99
C ALA A 74 15.79 -16.69 10.38
N ARG A 75 15.33 -17.69 11.14
CA ARG A 75 14.20 -18.52 10.73
C ARG A 75 12.91 -17.70 10.76
N ALA A 76 11.98 -17.99 9.85
CA ALA A 76 10.62 -17.49 9.96
C ALA A 76 10.01 -17.99 11.29
N PRO A 77 9.49 -17.10 12.15
CA PRO A 77 8.65 -17.53 13.26
C PRO A 77 7.42 -18.27 12.76
N ASP A 78 6.95 -19.24 13.55
CA ASP A 78 5.74 -19.98 13.22
C ASP A 78 4.51 -19.09 13.48
N PHE A 79 3.40 -19.39 12.82
CA PHE A 79 2.14 -18.71 13.06
C PHE A 79 0.97 -19.62 12.71
N GLU A 80 -0.18 -19.35 13.33
CA GLU A 80 -1.47 -19.94 13.00
C GLU A 80 -2.53 -18.86 13.16
N LEU A 81 -2.96 -18.27 12.05
CA LEU A 81 -3.80 -17.07 12.07
C LEU A 81 -5.04 -17.22 11.18
N PRO A 82 -6.19 -16.69 11.60
CA PRO A 82 -7.41 -16.68 10.79
C PRO A 82 -7.34 -15.63 9.67
N GLU A 83 -7.92 -15.98 8.52
CA GLU A 83 -8.19 -15.07 7.40
C GLU A 83 -9.65 -14.60 7.46
N PRO A 84 -9.93 -13.32 7.74
CA PRO A 84 -11.31 -12.83 7.89
C PRO A 84 -12.18 -12.98 6.63
N LEU A 85 -11.59 -12.91 5.43
CA LEU A 85 -12.36 -12.95 4.17
C LEU A 85 -12.94 -14.34 3.89
N THR A 86 -12.21 -15.40 4.20
CA THR A 86 -12.56 -16.78 3.84
C THR A 86 -12.98 -17.62 5.05
N GLY A 87 -12.57 -17.22 6.26
CA GLY A 87 -12.71 -18.02 7.48
C GLY A 87 -11.66 -19.13 7.61
N ASN A 88 -10.72 -19.25 6.67
CA ASN A 88 -9.64 -20.22 6.75
C ASN A 88 -8.64 -19.86 7.84
N VAL A 89 -7.96 -20.86 8.39
CA VAL A 89 -6.78 -20.67 9.24
C VAL A 89 -5.55 -21.05 8.42
N TRP A 90 -4.54 -20.19 8.46
CA TRP A 90 -3.29 -20.36 7.72
C TRP A 90 -2.12 -20.50 8.68
N ARG A 91 -1.21 -21.42 8.36
CA ARG A 91 0.02 -21.71 9.09
C ARG A 91 1.24 -21.40 8.23
N LEU A 92 2.41 -21.25 8.86
CA LEU A 92 3.67 -21.18 8.11
C LEU A 92 3.85 -22.40 7.18
N ASP A 93 3.42 -23.57 7.65
CA ASP A 93 3.52 -24.84 6.92
C ASP A 93 2.71 -24.87 5.61
N ASP A 94 1.65 -24.07 5.49
CA ASP A 94 0.84 -24.03 4.25
C ASP A 94 1.64 -23.42 3.08
N PHE A 95 2.76 -22.75 3.38
CA PHE A 95 3.65 -22.17 2.40
C PHE A 95 4.90 -23.02 2.12
N GLU A 96 5.04 -24.19 2.75
CA GLU A 96 6.22 -25.06 2.68
C GLU A 96 6.63 -25.48 1.26
N LEU A 97 5.68 -25.54 0.34
CA LEU A 97 5.89 -25.97 -1.05
C LEU A 97 6.55 -24.88 -1.92
N TYR A 98 6.61 -23.65 -1.44
CA TYR A 98 7.14 -22.53 -2.19
C TYR A 98 8.62 -22.29 -1.85
N PRO A 99 9.48 -22.05 -2.85
CA PRO A 99 10.90 -21.74 -2.61
C PRO A 99 11.12 -20.37 -1.97
N CYS A 100 10.10 -19.50 -1.98
CA CYS A 100 10.19 -18.13 -1.52
C CYS A 100 8.86 -17.72 -0.87
N LEU A 101 8.91 -17.05 0.29
CA LEU A 101 7.75 -16.56 1.02
C LEU A 101 7.94 -15.08 1.37
N LEU A 102 7.00 -14.24 0.97
CA LEU A 102 6.91 -12.85 1.39
C LEU A 102 5.85 -12.73 2.49
N VAL A 103 6.27 -12.41 3.71
CA VAL A 103 5.40 -12.03 4.83
C VAL A 103 5.36 -10.51 4.92
N MET A 104 4.17 -9.93 5.01
CA MET A 104 3.98 -8.48 5.07
C MET A 104 3.14 -8.10 6.27
N PHE A 105 3.64 -7.23 7.14
CA PHE A 105 2.80 -6.60 8.16
C PHE A 105 2.20 -5.32 7.59
N ILE A 106 0.87 -5.30 7.43
CA ILE A 106 0.12 -4.19 6.83
C ILE A 106 -1.08 -3.81 7.69
N CYS A 107 -1.82 -2.77 7.30
CA CYS A 107 -3.11 -2.44 7.88
C CYS A 107 -4.01 -1.71 6.87
N ASN A 108 -5.25 -1.43 7.24
CA ASN A 108 -6.23 -0.92 6.28
C ASN A 108 -6.10 0.59 6.06
N HIS A 109 -5.73 1.34 7.11
CA HIS A 109 -5.85 2.81 7.11
C HIS A 109 -4.53 3.59 7.15
N CYS A 110 -3.38 2.92 7.26
CA CYS A 110 -2.08 3.60 7.26
C CYS A 110 -1.83 4.26 5.90
N PRO A 111 -1.46 5.56 5.84
CA PRO A 111 -1.19 6.25 4.57
C PRO A 111 -0.03 5.62 3.79
N PHE A 112 0.95 5.02 4.46
CA PHE A 112 2.05 4.31 3.80
C PHE A 112 1.59 3.00 3.15
N VAL A 113 0.65 2.27 3.78
CA VAL A 113 0.06 1.06 3.19
C VAL A 113 -0.86 1.44 2.04
N ILE A 114 -1.76 2.40 2.24
CA ILE A 114 -2.69 2.90 1.20
C ILE A 114 -1.92 3.31 -0.06
N HIS A 115 -0.77 3.98 0.11
CA HIS A 115 0.13 4.36 -0.98
C HIS A 115 0.62 3.17 -1.82
N LEU A 116 0.77 1.98 -1.22
CA LEU A 116 1.34 0.80 -1.86
C LEU A 116 0.33 -0.31 -2.21
N LYS A 117 -0.94 -0.29 -1.74
CA LYS A 117 -1.89 -1.42 -1.90
C LYS A 117 -1.98 -1.94 -3.34
N LYS A 118 -2.14 -1.04 -4.32
CA LYS A 118 -2.28 -1.43 -5.73
C LYS A 118 -1.00 -2.08 -6.28
N ASP A 119 0.16 -1.57 -5.89
CA ASP A 119 1.45 -2.07 -6.35
C ASP A 119 1.85 -3.37 -5.64
N ILE A 120 1.47 -3.56 -4.37
CA ILE A 120 1.57 -4.85 -3.68
C ILE A 120 0.75 -5.92 -4.41
N VAL A 121 -0.49 -5.61 -4.80
CA VAL A 121 -1.33 -6.55 -5.57
C VAL A 121 -0.71 -6.86 -6.93
N LYS A 122 -0.20 -5.84 -7.63
CA LYS A 122 0.46 -6.00 -8.93
C LYS A 122 1.71 -6.88 -8.83
N LEU A 123 2.59 -6.60 -7.86
CA LEU A 123 3.80 -7.36 -7.60
C LEU A 123 3.46 -8.81 -7.25
N SER A 124 2.52 -9.03 -6.33
CA SER A 124 2.13 -10.36 -5.87
C SER A 124 1.57 -11.20 -7.02
N ASN A 125 0.65 -10.65 -7.81
CA ASN A 125 0.10 -11.34 -9.00
C ASN A 125 1.18 -11.75 -10.01
N PHE A 126 2.26 -10.97 -10.12
CA PHE A 126 3.36 -11.27 -11.03
C PHE A 126 4.27 -12.37 -10.49
N TYR A 127 4.70 -12.27 -9.24
CA TYR A 127 5.68 -13.19 -8.65
C TYR A 127 5.07 -14.50 -8.12
N MET A 128 3.79 -14.52 -7.75
CA MET A 128 3.13 -15.77 -7.35
C MET A 128 3.12 -16.80 -8.49
N LYS A 129 3.02 -16.34 -9.74
CA LYS A 129 3.15 -17.18 -10.94
C LYS A 129 4.56 -17.74 -11.15
N LYS A 130 5.56 -17.22 -10.43
CA LYS A 130 6.97 -17.61 -10.51
C LYS A 130 7.44 -18.37 -9.26
N GLY A 131 6.52 -18.74 -8.36
CA GLY A 131 6.83 -19.52 -7.16
C GLY A 131 7.05 -18.70 -5.89
N LEU A 132 6.64 -17.43 -5.86
CA LEU A 132 6.56 -16.67 -4.60
C LEU A 132 5.24 -17.00 -3.87
N ALA A 133 5.31 -17.47 -2.64
CA ALA A 133 4.19 -17.37 -1.70
C ALA A 133 4.13 -15.96 -1.11
N VAL A 134 2.93 -15.46 -0.86
CA VAL A 134 2.71 -14.15 -0.23
C VAL A 134 1.65 -14.30 0.85
N VAL A 135 1.88 -13.66 2.00
CA VAL A 135 0.92 -13.56 3.10
C VAL A 135 0.99 -12.16 3.70
N ALA A 136 -0.16 -11.57 3.97
CA ALA A 136 -0.27 -10.30 4.69
C ALA A 136 -0.82 -10.56 6.10
N ILE A 137 -0.35 -9.81 7.09
CA ILE A 137 -0.77 -9.92 8.49
C ILE A 137 -1.11 -8.52 9.01
N SER A 138 -2.27 -8.36 9.65
CA SER A 138 -2.64 -7.18 10.43
C SER A 138 -2.58 -7.52 11.91
N SER A 139 -1.77 -6.78 12.65
CA SER A 139 -1.62 -6.91 14.11
C SER A 139 -2.06 -5.65 14.85
N ASN A 140 -2.82 -4.76 14.20
CA ASN A 140 -3.26 -3.52 14.83
C ASN A 140 -4.43 -3.77 15.80
N SER A 141 -4.36 -3.12 16.97
CA SER A 141 -5.37 -3.16 18.02
C SER A 141 -6.68 -2.56 17.54
N VAL A 142 -7.73 -3.39 17.46
CA VAL A 142 -9.09 -2.99 17.09
C VAL A 142 -9.78 -2.14 18.15
N VAL A 143 -9.27 -2.14 19.39
CA VAL A 143 -9.75 -1.24 20.46
C VAL A 143 -9.42 0.22 20.13
N THR A 144 -8.21 0.45 19.62
CA THR A 144 -7.73 1.82 19.31
C THR A 144 -7.94 2.20 17.85
N HIS A 145 -7.96 1.22 16.95
CA HIS A 145 -8.11 1.39 15.51
C HIS A 145 -9.13 0.37 14.97
N PRO A 146 -10.44 0.52 15.25
CA PRO A 146 -11.47 -0.42 14.82
C PRO A 146 -11.49 -0.68 13.31
N GLN A 147 -11.08 0.31 12.51
CA GLN A 147 -10.99 0.20 11.04
C GLN A 147 -9.97 -0.82 10.54
N ASP A 148 -9.07 -1.30 11.39
CA ASP A 148 -8.14 -2.39 11.07
C ASP A 148 -8.64 -3.77 11.51
N GLY A 149 -9.89 -3.86 11.98
CA GLY A 149 -10.48 -5.11 12.43
C GLY A 149 -10.90 -6.07 11.31
N PRO A 150 -11.19 -7.35 11.66
CA PRO A 150 -11.45 -8.42 10.71
C PRO A 150 -12.49 -8.11 9.63
N GLU A 151 -13.59 -7.46 9.99
CA GLU A 151 -14.65 -7.07 9.04
C GLU A 151 -14.11 -6.16 7.95
N PHE A 152 -13.43 -5.07 8.33
CA PHE A 152 -12.83 -4.11 7.39
C PHE A 152 -11.63 -4.71 6.64
N MET A 153 -10.91 -5.65 7.24
CA MET A 153 -9.85 -6.39 6.52
C MET A 153 -10.43 -7.21 5.37
N ALA A 154 -11.55 -7.90 5.60
CA ALA A 154 -12.25 -8.67 4.56
C ALA A 154 -12.76 -7.74 3.44
N GLU A 155 -13.34 -6.59 3.80
CA GLU A 155 -13.76 -5.58 2.83
C GLU A 155 -12.59 -5.05 1.99
N ASP A 156 -11.47 -4.73 2.63
CA ASP A 156 -10.28 -4.19 1.96
C ASP A 156 -9.66 -5.22 1.02
N ALA A 157 -9.51 -6.48 1.47
CA ALA A 157 -9.02 -7.58 0.65
C ALA A 157 -9.91 -7.82 -0.57
N LYS A 158 -11.24 -7.76 -0.40
CA LYS A 158 -12.22 -7.88 -1.50
C LYS A 158 -12.14 -6.69 -2.46
N MET A 159 -12.03 -5.47 -1.94
CA MET A 159 -11.97 -4.23 -2.73
C MET A 159 -10.73 -4.19 -3.62
N PHE A 160 -9.56 -4.51 -3.05
CA PHE A 160 -8.29 -4.50 -3.75
C PHE A 160 -7.97 -5.82 -4.46
N LYS A 161 -8.81 -6.85 -4.29
CA LYS A 161 -8.66 -8.19 -4.86
C LYS A 161 -7.30 -8.78 -4.52
N TYR A 162 -7.00 -8.85 -3.22
CA TYR A 162 -5.76 -9.46 -2.74
C TYR A 162 -5.66 -10.90 -3.25
N PRO A 163 -4.59 -11.26 -3.98
CA PRO A 163 -4.40 -12.62 -4.47
C PRO A 163 -3.79 -13.54 -3.40
N PHE A 164 -3.54 -13.02 -2.20
CA PHE A 164 -2.90 -13.66 -1.06
C PHE A 164 -3.79 -13.56 0.18
N PRO A 165 -3.63 -14.48 1.16
CA PRO A 165 -4.36 -14.38 2.42
C PRO A 165 -3.95 -13.13 3.22
N TYR A 166 -4.95 -12.49 3.82
CA TYR A 166 -4.77 -11.36 4.73
C TYR A 166 -5.24 -11.75 6.13
N LEU A 167 -4.27 -12.07 6.99
CA LEU A 167 -4.46 -12.73 8.28
C LEU A 167 -4.57 -11.72 9.41
N TYR A 168 -5.37 -12.05 10.42
CA TYR A 168 -5.55 -11.23 11.61
C TYR A 168 -4.79 -11.82 12.81
N ASP A 169 -3.78 -11.09 13.29
CA ASP A 169 -3.01 -11.40 14.48
C ASP A 169 -3.59 -10.63 15.68
N GLU A 170 -4.64 -11.20 16.26
CA GLU A 170 -5.35 -10.61 17.41
C GLU A 170 -4.44 -10.49 18.64
N SER A 171 -3.57 -11.48 18.88
CA SER A 171 -2.70 -11.49 20.06
C SER A 171 -1.54 -10.49 19.98
N GLN A 172 -1.16 -10.13 18.76
CA GLN A 172 0.06 -9.39 18.42
C GLN A 172 1.36 -10.13 18.72
N GLU A 173 1.31 -11.40 19.10
CA GLU A 173 2.50 -12.22 19.36
C GLU A 173 3.26 -12.52 18.07
N VAL A 174 2.56 -12.77 16.96
CA VAL A 174 3.22 -13.02 15.66
C VAL A 174 4.01 -11.78 15.23
N ALA A 175 3.44 -10.57 15.35
CA ALA A 175 4.21 -9.35 15.10
C ALA A 175 5.44 -9.20 16.00
N LYS A 176 5.33 -9.53 17.30
CA LYS A 176 6.46 -9.46 18.24
C LYS A 176 7.56 -10.46 17.88
N GLU A 177 7.21 -11.69 17.53
CA GLU A 177 8.17 -12.74 17.17
C GLU A 177 8.91 -12.43 15.87
N PHE A 178 8.22 -11.85 14.88
CA PHE A 178 8.85 -11.33 13.67
C PHE A 178 9.71 -10.08 13.92
N GLY A 179 9.50 -9.39 15.05
CA GLY A 179 10.12 -8.10 15.33
C GLY A 179 9.55 -6.96 14.48
N ALA A 180 8.31 -7.12 14.00
CA ALA A 180 7.64 -6.10 13.22
C ALA A 180 7.25 -4.91 14.10
N VAL A 181 7.45 -3.70 13.59
CA VAL A 181 7.25 -2.44 14.33
C VAL A 181 6.43 -1.42 13.55
N CYS A 182 6.34 -1.56 12.22
CA CYS A 182 5.69 -0.59 11.34
C CYS A 182 4.78 -1.22 10.28
N THR A 183 3.98 -0.38 9.63
CA THR A 183 3.12 -0.79 8.50
C THR A 183 3.29 0.18 7.33
N PRO A 184 3.65 -0.28 6.12
CA PRO A 184 3.97 -1.67 5.78
C PRO A 184 5.38 -2.08 6.22
N GLU A 185 5.58 -3.36 6.51
CA GLU A 185 6.89 -3.96 6.77
C GLU A 185 7.00 -5.31 6.06
N PHE A 186 8.11 -5.54 5.34
CA PHE A 186 8.26 -6.66 4.41
C PHE A 186 9.38 -7.59 4.83
N PHE A 187 9.09 -8.89 4.93
CA PHE A 187 10.03 -9.95 5.25
C PHE A 187 10.01 -10.99 4.13
N LEU A 188 11.12 -11.13 3.41
CA LEU A 188 11.29 -12.12 2.36
C LEU A 188 12.13 -13.28 2.87
N TYR A 189 11.57 -14.47 2.80
CA TYR A 189 12.22 -15.71 3.19
C TYR A 189 12.52 -16.58 1.98
N LYS A 190 13.66 -17.27 2.04
CA LYS A 190 14.05 -18.30 1.08
C LYS A 190 13.94 -19.67 1.74
N LYS A 191 13.50 -20.66 0.97
CA LYS A 191 13.54 -22.08 1.33
C LYS A 191 14.34 -22.86 0.29
N ASP A 192 15.16 -23.80 0.77
CA ASP A 192 15.91 -24.74 -0.06
C ASP A 192 15.58 -26.18 0.35
N GLY A 193 14.75 -26.85 -0.45
CA GLY A 193 14.26 -28.19 -0.18
C GLY A 193 13.47 -28.28 1.13
N ARG A 194 13.89 -29.15 2.05
CA ARG A 194 13.26 -29.36 3.37
C ARG A 194 13.82 -28.46 4.47
N ARG A 195 14.66 -27.48 4.14
CA ARG A 195 15.20 -26.55 5.14
C ARG A 195 14.13 -25.56 5.61
N PRO A 196 14.25 -24.99 6.81
CA PRO A 196 13.38 -23.90 7.24
C PRO A 196 13.48 -22.68 6.31
N PHE A 197 12.44 -21.85 6.32
CA PHE A 197 12.48 -20.51 5.73
C PHE A 197 13.52 -19.64 6.45
N GLU A 198 14.46 -19.06 5.70
CA GLU A 198 15.49 -18.15 6.21
C GLU A 198 15.30 -16.75 5.64
N LEU A 199 15.37 -15.73 6.50
CA LEU A 199 15.17 -14.34 6.12
C LEU A 199 16.31 -13.87 5.21
N VAL A 200 16.00 -13.49 3.98
CA VAL A 200 16.98 -13.01 3.00
C VAL A 200 16.82 -11.53 2.70
N TYR A 201 15.64 -10.95 2.91
CA TYR A 201 15.40 -9.52 2.79
C TYR A 201 14.41 -8.99 3.84
N HIS A 202 14.75 -7.87 4.47
CA HIS A 202 13.89 -7.10 5.37
C HIS A 202 14.13 -5.62 5.12
N GLY A 203 13.11 -4.92 4.64
CA GLY A 203 13.28 -3.54 4.25
C GLY A 203 12.10 -2.96 3.50
N GLN A 204 12.35 -1.87 2.76
CA GLN A 204 11.34 -1.11 2.03
C GLN A 204 10.78 -1.83 0.81
N PHE A 205 9.66 -1.34 0.30
CA PHE A 205 9.16 -1.70 -1.02
C PHE A 205 9.99 -1.06 -2.14
N ASP A 206 10.20 0.26 -2.02
CA ASP A 206 11.03 1.12 -2.88
C ASP A 206 11.28 2.48 -2.19
N ASP A 207 11.85 3.45 -2.91
CA ASP A 207 12.11 4.81 -2.42
C ASP A 207 10.86 5.75 -2.35
N SER A 208 9.69 5.29 -2.80
CA SER A 208 8.47 6.10 -2.78
C SER A 208 7.91 6.24 -1.37
N ARG A 209 7.37 7.41 -1.06
CA ARG A 209 6.69 7.68 0.22
C ARG A 209 5.49 8.59 -0.04
N PRO A 210 4.43 8.55 0.80
CA PRO A 210 3.30 9.46 0.66
C PRO A 210 3.69 10.95 0.69
N SER A 211 4.85 11.28 1.29
CA SER A 211 5.34 12.65 1.42
C SER A 211 6.33 13.08 0.33
N ASN A 212 6.66 12.21 -0.63
CA ASN A 212 7.57 12.54 -1.73
C ASN A 212 6.88 12.36 -3.09
N ASN A 213 7.52 12.88 -4.15
CA ASN A 213 7.01 12.78 -5.51
C ASN A 213 7.64 11.61 -6.29
N THR A 214 8.26 10.65 -5.59
CA THR A 214 8.89 9.50 -6.22
C THR A 214 7.80 8.49 -6.62
N PRO A 215 7.73 8.07 -7.90
CA PRO A 215 6.76 7.06 -8.33
C PRO A 215 6.96 5.73 -7.61
N VAL A 216 5.87 5.00 -7.38
CA VAL A 216 5.93 3.62 -6.89
C VAL A 216 6.45 2.71 -8.01
N THR A 217 7.44 1.89 -7.69
CA THR A 217 8.14 0.98 -8.61
C THR A 217 8.31 -0.42 -8.04
N GLY A 218 8.34 -0.57 -6.72
CA GLY A 218 8.71 -1.81 -6.04
C GLY A 218 10.15 -2.25 -6.27
N ARG A 219 11.03 -1.35 -6.73
CA ARG A 219 12.38 -1.67 -7.22
C ARG A 219 13.16 -2.58 -6.26
N ASP A 220 13.22 -2.20 -4.98
CA ASP A 220 14.03 -2.89 -3.98
C ASP A 220 13.46 -4.29 -3.69
N LEU A 221 12.16 -4.39 -3.45
CA LEU A 221 11.51 -5.67 -3.16
C LEU A 221 11.47 -6.60 -4.39
N CYS A 222 11.21 -6.07 -5.58
CA CYS A 222 11.27 -6.83 -6.84
C CYS A 222 12.68 -7.41 -7.05
N LEU A 223 13.73 -6.60 -6.86
CA LEU A 223 15.11 -7.06 -6.99
C LEU A 223 15.41 -8.18 -5.99
N ALA A 224 15.00 -8.03 -4.72
CA ALA A 224 15.20 -9.05 -3.71
C ALA A 224 14.48 -10.37 -4.08
N ILE A 225 13.25 -10.29 -4.58
CA ILE A 225 12.49 -11.48 -5.02
C ILE A 225 13.15 -12.13 -6.24
N ASP A 226 13.53 -11.36 -7.26
CA ASP A 226 14.18 -11.88 -8.46
C ASP A 226 15.49 -12.61 -8.12
N LEU A 227 16.32 -12.01 -7.25
CA LEU A 227 17.57 -12.61 -6.80
C LEU A 227 17.30 -13.88 -5.97
N THR A 228 16.31 -13.87 -5.09
CA THR A 228 15.94 -15.04 -4.28
C THR A 228 15.48 -16.21 -5.15
N LEU A 229 14.54 -15.96 -6.07
CA LEU A 229 14.00 -16.98 -6.97
C LEU A 229 15.05 -17.51 -7.96
N SER A 230 16.03 -16.68 -8.31
CA SER A 230 17.15 -17.07 -9.18
C SER A 230 18.34 -17.64 -8.40
N CYS A 231 18.21 -17.86 -7.09
CA CYS A 231 19.27 -18.34 -6.20
C CYS A 231 20.56 -17.48 -6.22
N GLN A 232 20.45 -16.18 -6.45
CA GLN A 232 21.54 -15.22 -6.43
C GLN A 232 21.64 -14.49 -5.07
N PRO A 233 22.84 -14.00 -4.69
CA PRO A 233 23.02 -13.24 -3.46
C PRO A 233 22.28 -11.89 -3.51
N ILE A 234 21.62 -11.53 -2.41
CA ILE A 234 20.95 -10.23 -2.24
C ILE A 234 21.96 -9.22 -1.66
N PRO A 235 21.96 -7.95 -2.10
CA PRO A 235 22.75 -6.91 -1.46
C PRO A 235 22.49 -6.82 0.05
N THR A 236 23.55 -6.68 0.83
CA THR A 236 23.46 -6.56 2.30
C THR A 236 22.91 -5.22 2.76
N ASN A 237 23.04 -4.18 1.94
CA ASN A 237 22.50 -2.86 2.23
C ASN A 237 21.01 -2.81 1.88
N GLN A 238 20.17 -3.13 2.86
CA GLN A 238 18.71 -3.13 2.74
C GLN A 238 18.18 -1.92 3.48
N LYS A 239 17.52 -1.00 2.77
CA LYS A 239 16.93 0.20 3.40
C LYS A 239 15.71 -0.21 4.21
N PRO A 240 15.53 0.31 5.44
CA PRO A 240 14.38 -0.05 6.26
C PRO A 240 13.06 0.41 5.63
N SER A 241 12.01 -0.35 5.90
CA SER A 241 10.63 0.10 5.67
C SER A 241 10.33 1.31 6.55
N VAL A 242 9.41 2.16 6.12
CA VAL A 242 8.96 3.33 6.89
C VAL A 242 7.45 3.38 6.86
N GLY A 243 6.85 3.46 8.04
CA GLY A 243 5.41 3.36 8.19
C GLY A 243 4.86 4.01 9.45
N CYS A 244 3.55 3.88 9.63
CA CYS A 244 2.95 4.09 10.94
C CYS A 244 3.35 2.93 11.86
N SER A 245 3.56 3.20 13.14
CA SER A 245 3.80 2.12 14.11
C SER A 245 2.64 1.13 14.13
N ILE A 246 2.94 -0.15 14.36
CA ILE A 246 1.94 -1.14 14.75
C ILE A 246 1.20 -0.61 15.98
N LYS A 247 -0.12 -0.82 16.00
CA LYS A 247 -1.01 -0.33 17.05
C LYS A 247 -1.11 -1.37 18.13
N TRP A 248 -0.14 -1.40 19.03
CA TRP A 248 -0.13 -2.33 20.15
C TRP A 248 -1.37 -2.17 21.04
N HIS A 249 -1.83 -3.27 21.64
CA HIS A 249 -2.93 -3.23 22.60
C HIS A 249 -2.57 -2.31 23.77
N PRO A 250 -3.55 -1.55 24.29
CA PRO A 250 -3.38 -0.89 25.57
C PRO A 250 -2.94 -1.92 26.61
N VAL A 251 -1.94 -1.58 27.41
CA VAL A 251 -1.58 -2.39 28.57
C VAL A 251 -2.79 -2.37 29.50
N ALA A 252 -3.31 -3.54 29.88
CA ALA A 252 -4.34 -3.61 30.89
C ALA A 252 -3.77 -3.03 32.20
N GLU A 253 -4.37 -1.97 32.72
CA GLU A 253 -4.04 -1.49 34.07
C GLU A 253 -4.46 -2.59 35.06
N SER A 254 -3.47 -3.24 35.67
CA SER A 254 -3.65 -4.24 36.73
C SER A 254 -3.80 -3.59 38.10
#